data_AF-A0A348XIX3-F1
#
_entry.id   AF-A0A348XIX3-F1
#
_cell.length_a   1.000
_cell.length_b   1.000
_cell.length_c   1.000
_cell.angle_alpha   90.00
_cell.angle_beta   90.00
_cell.angle_gamma   90.00
#
_symmetry.space_group_name_H-M   'P 1'
#
loop_
_entity.id
_entity.type
_entity.pdbx_description
1 polymer ?
#
loop_
_entity_poly.entity_id
_entity_poly.type
_entity_poly.pdbx_seq_one_letter_code
_entity_poly.pdbx_strand_id
1 'polypeptide(L)'
;MADPTTDESADAAASPALKGGAFGVLHSRLKALNTSLLERIDKLNLSRKDVFGGQESAIIGHDRIQTENNCVPRDIVSVGNTVIFGYNVFVGLKNETALTDVFSVQLFENGELRTGDPNFIDDISFRGDFQELYKYYKHARFLQFREQNGRLYMVFQTGETVDDFKVFRWRIEGNTLVYEDNGGDTDLEPPNQLEFEWEPCTRDDQVSGEHPHVSVLDRVFVETIGGDLTIKVENNTASGEGIFSEPVDNRDQTLDDAVISYAEVGHLLLLRIMPYQEAPRYYIYDYKRRRVVREDT
;
A
#
# COMPACT_ATOMS: atom_id res chain seq x y z
N MET A 1 78.83 42.88 -5.15
CA MET A 1 79.92 41.90 -5.18
C MET A 1 79.40 40.65 -5.86
N ALA A 2 80.00 40.32 -7.01
CA ALA A 2 79.99 39.07 -7.79
C ALA A 2 78.64 38.39 -8.09
N ASP A 3 78.26 37.99 -9.31
CA ASP A 3 78.74 38.07 -10.71
C ASP A 3 77.50 37.62 -11.57
N PRO A 4 77.48 37.73 -12.92
CA PRO A 4 76.27 38.07 -13.67
C PRO A 4 75.79 36.97 -14.65
N THR A 5 74.62 37.23 -15.26
CA THR A 5 74.05 36.75 -16.56
C THR A 5 74.52 35.44 -17.19
N THR A 6 73.57 34.59 -17.63
CA THR A 6 73.29 34.34 -19.07
C THR A 6 71.86 33.78 -19.26
N ASP A 7 71.32 34.04 -20.45
CA ASP A 7 69.95 34.03 -20.94
C ASP A 7 69.52 32.72 -21.64
N GLU A 8 68.22 32.61 -21.89
CA GLU A 8 67.50 31.90 -22.97
C GLU A 8 67.51 30.36 -23.19
N SER A 9 66.30 29.79 -23.04
CA SER A 9 65.60 28.83 -23.92
C SER A 9 66.04 27.35 -24.06
N ALA A 10 65.16 26.43 -23.64
CA ALA A 10 64.85 25.09 -24.20
C ALA A 10 63.80 24.42 -23.28
N ASP A 11 62.50 24.51 -23.56
CA ASP A 11 61.68 23.63 -24.41
C ASP A 11 61.56 22.16 -23.96
N ALA A 12 60.31 21.67 -24.07
CA ALA A 12 59.78 20.31 -24.04
C ALA A 12 59.47 19.61 -22.68
N ALA A 13 58.16 19.56 -22.42
CA ALA A 13 57.41 18.40 -21.93
C ALA A 13 57.40 18.08 -20.42
N ALA A 14 56.63 18.84 -19.65
CA ALA A 14 56.00 18.35 -18.42
C ALA A 14 54.52 18.01 -18.71
N SER A 15 54.25 16.72 -18.91
CA SER A 15 53.04 16.15 -19.48
C SER A 15 51.74 16.39 -18.67
N PRO A 16 50.62 16.78 -19.32
CA PRO A 16 49.29 16.92 -18.71
C PRO A 16 48.54 15.58 -18.55
N ALA A 17 49.25 14.48 -18.24
CA ALA A 17 48.77 13.12 -18.55
C ALA A 17 48.19 12.29 -17.38
N LEU A 18 47.85 12.88 -16.22
CA LEU A 18 47.50 12.08 -15.02
C LEU A 18 46.16 12.40 -14.34
N LYS A 19 45.19 13.02 -15.02
CA LYS A 19 43.83 13.23 -14.46
C LYS A 19 42.63 12.81 -15.34
N GLY A 20 42.84 12.12 -16.46
CA GLY A 20 41.75 11.80 -17.41
C GLY A 20 41.48 10.30 -17.72
N GLY A 21 42.39 9.39 -17.36
CA GLY A 21 42.37 8.02 -17.92
C GLY A 21 41.39 7.06 -17.24
N ALA A 22 41.62 6.72 -15.97
CA ALA A 22 40.90 5.61 -15.33
C ALA A 22 39.42 5.92 -15.03
N PHE A 23 39.13 7.11 -14.51
CA PHE A 23 37.76 7.54 -14.22
C PHE A 23 36.92 7.67 -15.50
N GLY A 24 37.47 8.29 -16.55
CA GLY A 24 36.77 8.45 -17.83
C GLY A 24 36.44 7.11 -18.49
N VAL A 25 37.36 6.14 -18.41
CA VAL A 25 37.14 4.78 -18.92
C VAL A 25 36.06 4.05 -18.12
N LEU A 26 36.09 4.13 -16.79
CA LEU A 26 35.05 3.52 -15.94
C LEU A 26 33.68 4.16 -16.16
N HIS A 27 33.61 5.49 -16.25
CA HIS A 27 32.37 6.22 -16.52
C HIS A 27 31.78 5.87 -17.89
N SER A 28 32.63 5.77 -18.93
CA SER A 28 32.20 5.34 -20.26
C SER A 28 31.66 3.91 -20.26
N ARG A 29 32.32 2.98 -19.56
CA ARG A 29 31.83 1.60 -19.39
C ARG A 29 30.51 1.54 -18.63
N LEU A 30 30.36 2.31 -17.56
CA LEU A 30 29.12 2.37 -16.79
C LEU A 30 27.96 2.90 -17.65
N LYS A 31 28.22 3.92 -18.48
CA LYS A 31 27.25 4.48 -19.41
C LYS A 31 26.83 3.46 -20.47
N ALA A 32 27.78 2.71 -21.03
CA ALA A 32 27.50 1.65 -21.99
C ALA A 32 26.67 0.50 -21.38
N LEU A 33 26.96 0.11 -20.14
CA LEU A 33 26.16 -0.88 -19.41
C LEU A 33 24.75 -0.38 -19.14
N ASN A 34 24.59 0.89 -18.76
CA ASN A 34 23.27 1.51 -18.57
C ASN A 34 22.46 1.49 -19.87
N THR A 35 23.05 1.90 -20.99
CA THR A 35 22.38 1.86 -22.30
C THR A 35 21.96 0.43 -22.67
N SER A 36 22.85 -0.55 -22.53
CA SER A 36 22.52 -1.94 -22.84
C SER A 36 21.45 -2.52 -21.91
N LEU A 37 21.44 -2.12 -20.64
CA LEU A 37 20.40 -2.52 -19.69
C LEU A 37 19.04 -1.93 -20.07
N LEU A 38 18.98 -0.64 -20.40
CA LEU A 38 17.75 0.02 -20.84
C LEU A 38 17.19 -0.65 -22.10
N GLU A 39 18.03 -0.93 -23.10
CA GLU A 39 17.61 -1.65 -24.31
C GLU A 39 16.99 -3.03 -24.02
N ARG A 40 17.56 -3.76 -23.06
CA ARG A 40 17.02 -5.07 -22.64
C ARG A 40 15.71 -4.94 -21.89
N ILE A 41 15.59 -3.94 -21.03
CA ILE A 41 14.35 -3.63 -20.30
C ILE A 41 13.24 -3.25 -21.29
N ASP A 42 13.54 -2.40 -22.27
CA ASP A 42 12.58 -1.99 -23.29
C ASP A 42 12.13 -3.18 -24.14
N LYS A 43 13.07 -4.04 -24.56
CA LYS A 43 12.74 -5.27 -25.28
C LYS A 43 11.85 -6.21 -24.45
N LEU A 44 12.13 -6.35 -23.16
CA LEU A 44 11.30 -7.15 -22.25
C LEU A 44 9.90 -6.53 -22.10
N ASN A 45 9.81 -5.20 -21.95
CA ASN A 45 8.53 -4.51 -21.84
C ASN A 45 7.71 -4.62 -23.12
N LEU A 46 8.33 -4.54 -24.30
CA LEU A 46 7.66 -4.78 -25.58
C LEU A 46 7.12 -6.21 -25.67
N SER A 47 7.92 -7.21 -25.31
CA SER A 47 7.47 -8.60 -25.27
C SER A 47 6.35 -8.82 -24.25
N ARG A 48 6.39 -8.13 -23.10
CA ARG A 48 5.33 -8.14 -22.10
C ARG A 48 4.04 -7.53 -22.67
N LYS A 49 4.13 -6.39 -23.35
CA LYS A 49 3.00 -5.72 -24.01
C LYS A 49 2.36 -6.62 -25.08
N ASP A 50 3.17 -7.33 -25.86
CA ASP A 50 2.70 -8.25 -26.91
C ASP A 50 1.94 -9.45 -26.33
N VAL A 51 2.45 -10.05 -25.26
CA VAL A 51 1.88 -11.27 -24.65
C VAL A 51 0.65 -10.97 -23.80
N PHE A 52 0.73 -9.96 -22.93
CA PHE A 52 -0.32 -9.68 -21.94
C PHE A 52 -1.33 -8.65 -22.41
N GLY A 53 -1.05 -7.96 -23.53
CA GLY A 53 -1.76 -6.73 -23.87
C GLY A 53 -1.41 -5.62 -22.88
N GLY A 54 -1.42 -4.39 -23.37
CA GLY A 54 -1.28 -3.22 -22.51
C GLY A 54 -1.84 -2.03 -23.24
N GLN A 55 -2.96 -1.50 -22.76
CA GLN A 55 -3.34 -0.16 -23.17
C GLN A 55 -2.37 0.81 -22.51
N GLU A 56 -1.54 1.44 -23.33
CA GLU A 56 -0.70 2.52 -22.87
C GLU A 56 -1.60 3.71 -22.63
N SER A 57 -1.90 3.97 -21.36
CA SER A 57 -2.62 5.18 -20.95
C SER A 57 -1.75 6.38 -21.29
N ALA A 58 -2.01 6.99 -22.45
CA ALA A 58 -1.41 8.25 -22.84
C ALA A 58 -2.25 9.39 -22.27
N ILE A 59 -1.59 10.45 -21.80
CA ILE A 59 -2.27 11.68 -21.42
C ILE A 59 -2.82 12.31 -22.70
N ILE A 60 -4.14 12.27 -22.88
CA ILE A 60 -4.83 12.85 -24.04
C ILE A 60 -5.07 14.35 -23.90
N GLY A 61 -4.95 14.89 -22.67
CA GLY A 61 -5.21 16.29 -22.37
C GLY A 61 -4.94 16.61 -20.90
N HIS A 62 -5.01 17.90 -20.57
CA HIS A 62 -4.98 18.40 -19.20
C HIS A 62 -6.06 19.46 -19.08
N ASP A 63 -6.75 19.49 -17.95
CA ASP A 63 -7.78 20.49 -17.68
C ASP A 63 -7.74 20.93 -16.22
N ARG A 64 -8.47 22.00 -15.89
CA ARG A 64 -8.52 22.59 -14.55
C ARG A 64 -9.96 22.70 -14.09
N ILE A 65 -10.26 22.07 -12.96
CA ILE A 65 -11.52 22.27 -12.25
C ILE A 65 -11.37 23.52 -11.39
N GLN A 66 -12.21 24.52 -11.64
CA GLN A 66 -12.28 25.72 -10.81
C GLN A 66 -13.24 25.48 -9.64
N THR A 67 -12.77 25.71 -8.42
CA THR A 67 -13.60 25.73 -7.21
C THR A 67 -13.82 27.17 -6.77
N GLU A 68 -14.99 27.46 -6.20
CA GLU A 68 -15.32 28.81 -5.73
C GLU A 68 -14.49 29.23 -4.52
N ASN A 69 -14.14 28.27 -3.66
CA ASN A 69 -13.46 28.48 -2.41
C ASN A 69 -12.11 27.75 -2.37
N ASN A 70 -11.22 28.21 -1.49
CA ASN A 70 -9.99 27.48 -1.18
C ASN A 70 -10.36 26.12 -0.55
N CYS A 71 -9.91 25.05 -1.18
CA CYS A 71 -10.25 23.69 -0.79
C CYS A 71 -9.05 22.76 -0.85
N VAL A 72 -9.16 21.65 -0.15
CA VAL A 72 -8.26 20.50 -0.27
C VAL A 72 -8.91 19.48 -1.20
N PRO A 73 -8.34 19.20 -2.40
CA PRO A 73 -8.83 18.14 -3.27
C PRO A 73 -8.73 16.79 -2.54
N ARG A 74 -9.73 15.94 -2.71
CA ARG A 74 -9.77 14.63 -2.06
C ARG A 74 -9.82 13.48 -3.05
N ASP A 75 -10.78 13.51 -3.96
CA ASP A 75 -10.96 12.42 -4.90
C ASP A 75 -11.82 12.84 -6.11
N ILE A 76 -11.81 12.02 -7.15
CA ILE A 76 -12.55 12.22 -8.39
C ILE A 76 -13.08 10.89 -8.91
N VAL A 77 -14.33 10.87 -9.37
CA VAL A 77 -14.95 9.68 -9.96
C VAL A 77 -15.74 10.06 -11.21
N SER A 78 -15.82 9.16 -12.19
CA SER A 78 -16.60 9.34 -13.41
C SER A 78 -17.76 8.35 -13.45
N VAL A 79 -18.97 8.85 -13.71
CA VAL A 79 -20.17 8.04 -13.99
C VAL A 79 -20.66 8.42 -15.38
N GLY A 80 -20.37 7.56 -16.36
CA GLY A 80 -20.54 7.90 -17.77
C GLY A 80 -19.65 9.09 -18.17
N ASN A 81 -20.26 10.15 -18.70
CA ASN A 81 -19.56 11.40 -19.05
C ASN A 81 -19.56 12.42 -17.91
N THR A 82 -20.22 12.14 -16.79
CA THR A 82 -20.26 13.05 -15.65
C THR A 82 -19.13 12.73 -14.70
N VAL A 83 -18.38 13.75 -14.32
CA VAL A 83 -17.26 13.66 -13.39
C VAL A 83 -17.64 14.36 -12.09
N ILE A 84 -17.58 13.64 -10.98
CA ILE A 84 -17.79 14.20 -9.65
C ILE A 84 -16.43 14.40 -9.02
N PHE A 85 -16.14 15.65 -8.67
CA PHE A 85 -14.93 16.02 -7.96
C PHE A 85 -15.27 16.35 -6.51
N GLY A 86 -14.66 15.62 -5.58
CA GLY A 86 -14.83 15.77 -4.15
C GLY A 86 -13.65 16.50 -3.51
N TYR A 87 -13.96 17.45 -2.64
CA TYR A 87 -12.99 18.28 -1.94
C TYR A 87 -13.54 18.71 -0.58
N ASN A 88 -12.69 19.30 0.26
CA ASN A 88 -13.11 19.91 1.52
C ASN A 88 -12.73 21.39 1.53
N VAL A 89 -13.70 22.27 1.73
CA VAL A 89 -13.46 23.70 1.90
C VAL A 89 -13.04 24.01 3.33
N PHE A 90 -12.14 24.98 3.51
CA PHE A 90 -11.85 25.53 4.84
C PHE A 90 -13.03 26.39 5.31
N VAL A 91 -13.88 25.82 6.16
CA VAL A 91 -15.07 26.48 6.71
C VAL A 91 -14.63 27.51 7.75
N GLY A 92 -14.39 28.75 7.32
CA GLY A 92 -13.97 29.85 8.21
C GLY A 92 -15.11 30.46 9.03
N LEU A 93 -16.15 30.96 8.35
CA LEU A 93 -17.26 31.73 8.96
C LEU A 93 -18.65 31.21 8.58
N LYS A 94 -18.75 30.16 7.75
CA LYS A 94 -20.04 29.57 7.38
C LYS A 94 -20.53 28.67 8.52
N ASN A 95 -21.81 28.82 8.88
CA ASN A 95 -22.46 28.01 9.91
C ASN A 95 -22.91 26.63 9.40
N GLU A 96 -23.09 26.47 8.09
CA GLU A 96 -23.59 25.25 7.47
C GLU A 96 -22.76 24.93 6.22
N THR A 97 -22.39 23.66 6.07
CA THR A 97 -21.70 23.12 4.89
C THR A 97 -22.73 22.81 3.82
N ALA A 98 -22.64 23.45 2.65
CA ALA A 98 -23.49 23.11 1.51
C ALA A 98 -22.91 21.93 0.71
N LEU A 99 -23.73 21.29 -0.11
CA LEU A 99 -23.26 20.22 -1.00
C LEU A 99 -22.17 20.72 -1.97
N THR A 100 -22.32 21.96 -2.44
CA THR A 100 -21.34 22.65 -3.28
C THR A 100 -20.06 23.05 -2.55
N ASP A 101 -19.99 22.91 -1.22
CA ASP A 101 -18.75 23.08 -0.45
C ASP A 101 -17.93 21.78 -0.37
N VAL A 102 -18.48 20.65 -0.84
CA VAL A 102 -17.85 19.32 -0.78
C VAL A 102 -17.71 18.68 -2.16
N PHE A 103 -18.65 18.95 -3.06
CA PHE A 103 -18.65 18.36 -4.39
C PHE A 103 -18.79 19.42 -5.48
N SER A 104 -18.16 19.17 -6.62
CA SER A 104 -18.50 19.83 -7.88
C SER A 104 -18.77 18.76 -8.93
N VAL A 105 -19.78 19.00 -9.76
CA VAL A 105 -20.12 18.13 -10.88
C VAL A 105 -19.61 18.79 -12.16
N GLN A 106 -18.88 18.03 -12.95
CA GLN A 106 -18.36 18.42 -14.26
C GLN A 106 -18.89 17.45 -15.32
N LEU A 107 -18.98 17.92 -16.56
CA LEU A 107 -19.32 17.12 -17.73
C LEU A 107 -18.07 17.01 -18.60
N PHE A 108 -17.67 15.79 -18.91
CA PHE A 108 -16.56 15.49 -19.81
C PHE A 108 -17.08 15.24 -21.22
N GLU A 109 -16.79 16.18 -22.12
CA GLU A 109 -17.19 16.10 -23.54
C GLU A 109 -16.06 16.59 -24.44
N ASN A 110 -15.81 15.85 -25.53
CA ASN A 110 -14.80 16.22 -26.54
C ASN A 110 -13.39 16.46 -25.99
N GLY A 111 -13.03 15.82 -24.88
CA GLY A 111 -11.71 15.96 -24.24
C GLY A 111 -11.58 17.17 -23.31
N GLU A 112 -12.67 17.89 -23.04
CA GLU A 112 -12.72 19.04 -22.12
C GLU A 112 -13.70 18.77 -20.96
N LEU A 113 -13.39 19.33 -19.79
CA LEU A 113 -14.30 19.41 -18.65
C LEU A 113 -15.07 20.73 -18.70
N ARG A 114 -16.39 20.64 -18.56
CA ARG A 114 -17.30 21.77 -18.45
C ARG A 114 -18.10 21.66 -17.17
N THR A 115 -18.64 22.78 -16.70
CA THR A 115 -19.55 22.78 -15.55
C THR A 115 -20.74 21.87 -15.85
N GLY A 116 -20.88 20.81 -15.06
CA GLY A 116 -22.00 19.88 -15.13
C GLY A 116 -23.19 20.36 -14.32
N ASP A 117 -24.31 19.63 -14.39
CA ASP A 117 -25.49 19.90 -13.57
C ASP A 117 -25.26 19.40 -12.14
N PRO A 118 -25.24 20.27 -11.11
CA PRO A 118 -25.14 19.85 -9.72
C PRO A 118 -26.27 18.90 -9.30
N ASN A 119 -27.41 18.92 -10.01
CA ASN A 119 -28.54 18.04 -9.71
C ASN A 119 -28.22 16.55 -9.87
N PHE A 120 -27.10 16.21 -10.52
CA PHE A 120 -26.64 14.82 -10.70
C PHE A 120 -26.48 14.03 -9.40
N ILE A 121 -26.15 14.72 -8.30
CA ILE A 121 -25.98 14.15 -6.96
C ILE A 121 -26.98 14.76 -5.96
N ASP A 122 -28.01 15.42 -6.46
CA ASP A 122 -28.89 16.25 -5.65
C ASP A 122 -30.21 15.56 -5.33
N ASP A 123 -30.13 14.48 -4.56
CA ASP A 123 -31.31 13.76 -4.08
C ASP A 123 -31.85 14.38 -2.78
N ILE A 124 -33.18 14.40 -2.62
CA ILE A 124 -33.84 15.00 -1.44
C ILE A 124 -33.48 14.24 -0.15
N SER A 125 -33.45 12.91 -0.19
CA SER A 125 -33.08 12.08 0.95
C SER A 125 -31.59 12.25 1.26
N PHE A 126 -30.75 12.26 0.23
CA PHE A 126 -29.32 12.53 0.40
C PHE A 126 -29.04 13.90 1.01
N ARG A 127 -29.72 14.97 0.59
CA ARG A 127 -29.59 16.30 1.21
C ARG A 127 -29.88 16.26 2.71
N GLY A 128 -30.92 15.52 3.11
CA GLY A 128 -31.27 15.34 4.51
C GLY A 128 -30.15 14.65 5.28
N ASP A 129 -29.70 13.49 4.79
CA ASP A 129 -28.66 12.71 5.47
C ASP A 129 -27.30 13.43 5.48
N PHE A 130 -26.98 14.18 4.42
CA PHE A 130 -25.78 15.01 4.32
C PHE A 130 -25.80 16.16 5.34
N GLN A 131 -26.94 16.85 5.48
CA GLN A 131 -27.10 17.89 6.50
C GLN A 131 -27.00 17.31 7.91
N GLU A 132 -27.58 16.13 8.13
CA GLU A 132 -27.49 15.43 9.41
C GLU A 132 -26.05 15.07 9.77
N LEU A 133 -25.28 14.57 8.81
CA LEU A 133 -23.86 14.27 8.96
C LEU A 133 -23.07 15.48 9.47
N TYR A 134 -23.16 16.63 8.77
CA TYR A 134 -22.41 17.82 9.16
C TYR A 134 -22.95 18.50 10.43
N LYS A 135 -24.22 18.25 10.78
CA LYS A 135 -24.83 18.78 12.02
C LYS A 135 -24.35 18.02 13.26
N TYR A 136 -24.25 16.70 13.20
CA TYR A 136 -23.92 15.89 14.38
C TYR A 136 -22.44 15.52 14.51
N TYR A 137 -21.70 15.45 13.40
CA TYR A 137 -20.31 15.04 13.41
C TYR A 137 -19.38 16.23 13.15
N LYS A 138 -18.74 16.74 14.20
CA LYS A 138 -17.84 17.91 14.12
C LYS A 138 -16.63 17.71 13.21
N HIS A 139 -16.17 16.47 13.08
CA HIS A 139 -15.03 16.10 12.23
C HIS A 139 -15.47 15.62 10.84
N ALA A 140 -16.75 15.80 10.49
CA ALA A 140 -17.29 15.44 9.18
C ALA A 140 -16.44 16.03 8.05
N ARG A 141 -15.81 15.16 7.27
CA ARG A 141 -15.08 15.54 6.06
C ARG A 141 -15.15 14.45 5.02
N PHE A 142 -15.23 14.83 3.76
CA PHE A 142 -15.18 13.87 2.66
C PHE A 142 -13.80 13.23 2.56
N LEU A 143 -13.75 11.91 2.40
CA LEU A 143 -12.51 11.15 2.28
C LEU A 143 -12.20 10.76 0.84
N GLN A 144 -13.11 10.00 0.22
CA GLN A 144 -12.94 9.39 -1.10
C GLN A 144 -14.27 8.86 -1.65
N PHE A 145 -14.27 8.58 -2.94
CA PHE A 145 -15.25 7.74 -3.62
C PHE A 145 -14.77 6.29 -3.63
N ARG A 146 -15.69 5.32 -3.63
CA ARG A 146 -15.39 3.94 -4.00
C ARG A 146 -16.45 3.42 -4.95
N GLU A 147 -16.04 2.81 -6.04
CA GLU A 147 -16.93 2.13 -6.97
C GLU A 147 -16.76 0.61 -6.82
N GLN A 148 -17.85 -0.09 -6.51
CA GLN A 148 -17.83 -1.54 -6.37
C GLN A 148 -19.22 -2.11 -6.67
N ASN A 149 -19.27 -3.22 -7.43
CA ASN A 149 -20.51 -3.97 -7.70
C ASN A 149 -21.66 -3.11 -8.28
N GLY A 150 -21.35 -2.13 -9.14
CA GLY A 150 -22.36 -1.25 -9.74
C GLY A 150 -22.93 -0.19 -8.78
N ARG A 151 -22.24 0.05 -7.66
CA ARG A 151 -22.56 1.13 -6.71
C ARG A 151 -21.40 2.10 -6.60
N LEU A 152 -21.76 3.35 -6.34
CA LEU A 152 -20.85 4.39 -5.90
C LEU A 152 -21.07 4.65 -4.41
N TYR A 153 -19.98 4.62 -3.66
CA TYR A 153 -19.93 4.89 -2.24
C TYR A 153 -19.23 6.23 -2.02
N MET A 154 -19.87 7.13 -1.28
CA MET A 154 -19.25 8.39 -0.84
C MET A 154 -18.88 8.26 0.63
N VAL A 155 -17.57 8.23 0.91
CA VAL A 155 -17.05 7.95 2.25
C VAL A 155 -16.69 9.25 2.96
N PHE A 156 -17.21 9.43 4.17
CA PHE A 156 -16.93 10.57 5.03
C PHE A 156 -16.30 10.10 6.32
N GLN A 157 -15.27 10.79 6.80
CA GLN A 157 -14.78 10.60 8.17
C GLN A 157 -15.71 11.35 9.13
N THR A 158 -16.08 10.72 10.23
CA THR A 158 -16.96 11.30 11.25
C THR A 158 -16.26 11.58 12.58
N GLY A 159 -15.18 10.85 12.87
CA GLY A 159 -14.40 10.94 14.10
C GLY A 159 -12.91 11.17 13.87
N GLU A 160 -12.12 10.96 14.92
CA GLU A 160 -10.66 11.12 14.90
C GLU A 160 -9.94 9.87 14.42
N THR A 161 -10.56 8.69 14.56
CA THR A 161 -9.96 7.41 14.14
C THR A 161 -10.24 7.13 12.66
N VAL A 162 -9.48 6.18 12.09
CA VAL A 162 -9.67 5.74 10.69
C VAL A 162 -10.92 4.88 10.51
N ASP A 163 -11.42 4.30 11.60
CA ASP A 163 -12.61 3.44 11.60
C ASP A 163 -13.91 4.23 11.79
N ASP A 164 -13.80 5.49 12.22
CA ASP A 164 -14.94 6.41 12.34
C ASP A 164 -15.30 7.01 10.99
N PHE A 165 -16.08 6.29 10.20
CA PHE A 165 -16.58 6.77 8.91
C PHE A 165 -18.09 6.58 8.75
N LYS A 166 -18.67 7.36 7.84
CA LYS A 166 -20.05 7.25 7.37
C LYS A 166 -20.05 7.08 5.86
N VAL A 167 -20.84 6.15 5.35
CA VAL A 167 -20.87 5.84 3.91
C VAL A 167 -22.26 6.02 3.33
N PHE A 168 -22.35 6.88 2.32
CA PHE A 168 -23.55 7.03 1.50
C PHE A 168 -23.48 6.12 0.29
N ARG A 169 -24.58 5.41 0.02
CA ARG A 169 -24.70 4.46 -1.08
C ARG A 169 -25.51 5.05 -2.22
N TRP A 170 -24.97 4.91 -3.42
CA TRP A 170 -25.62 5.27 -4.66
C TRP A 170 -25.56 4.09 -5.60
N ARG A 171 -26.67 3.78 -6.25
CA ARG A 171 -26.69 2.82 -7.35
C ARG A 171 -26.33 3.52 -8.65
N ILE A 172 -25.45 2.91 -9.42
CA ILE A 172 -25.12 3.37 -10.77
C ILE A 172 -26.12 2.75 -11.74
N GLU A 173 -27.00 3.57 -12.33
CA GLU A 173 -27.96 3.16 -13.35
C GLU A 173 -27.59 3.80 -14.69
N GLY A 174 -26.77 3.08 -15.47
CA GLY A 174 -26.21 3.59 -16.72
C GLY A 174 -25.30 4.79 -16.46
N ASN A 175 -25.73 5.97 -16.92
CA ASN A 175 -25.01 7.23 -16.74
C ASN A 175 -25.62 8.10 -15.62
N THR A 176 -26.44 7.53 -14.74
CA THR A 176 -27.10 8.24 -13.65
C THR A 176 -26.80 7.60 -12.30
N LEU A 177 -27.00 8.36 -11.23
CA LEU A 177 -26.89 7.92 -9.85
C LEU A 177 -28.25 7.98 -9.17
N VAL A 178 -28.60 6.92 -8.45
CA VAL A 178 -29.80 6.86 -7.62
C VAL A 178 -29.37 6.67 -6.17
N TYR A 179 -29.71 7.61 -5.30
CA TYR A 179 -29.38 7.49 -3.88
C TYR A 179 -30.15 6.32 -3.26
N GLU A 180 -29.45 5.47 -2.50
CA GLU A 180 -30.05 4.36 -1.79
C GLU A 180 -30.28 4.72 -0.31
N ASP A 181 -29.20 4.96 0.45
CA ASP A 181 -29.24 5.34 1.87
C ASP A 181 -27.84 5.70 2.40
N ASN A 182 -27.75 5.93 3.73
CA ASN A 182 -26.52 6.20 4.47
C ASN A 182 -25.98 4.97 5.25
N GLY A 183 -26.34 3.75 4.83
CA GLY A 183 -26.05 2.50 5.54
C GLY A 183 -24.86 1.71 5.01
N GLY A 184 -23.94 2.32 4.25
CA GLY A 184 -22.84 1.61 3.59
C GLY A 184 -21.64 1.30 4.47
N ASP A 185 -21.73 1.54 5.78
CA ASP A 185 -20.61 1.45 6.72
C ASP A 185 -20.00 0.03 6.77
N THR A 186 -20.81 -0.99 6.52
CA THR A 186 -20.40 -2.41 6.48
C THR A 186 -20.06 -2.91 5.08
N ASP A 187 -20.35 -2.14 4.04
CA ASP A 187 -20.21 -2.59 2.64
C ASP A 187 -18.78 -2.42 2.13
N LEU A 188 -17.99 -1.60 2.81
CA LEU A 188 -16.63 -1.28 2.42
C LEU A 188 -15.65 -2.02 3.31
N GLU A 189 -15.22 -3.19 2.88
CA GLU A 189 -14.03 -3.78 3.45
C GLU A 189 -12.82 -2.86 3.16
N PRO A 190 -11.96 -2.57 4.14
CA PRO A 190 -10.70 -1.91 3.84
C PRO A 190 -9.92 -2.79 2.85
N PRO A 191 -9.22 -2.20 1.86
CA PRO A 191 -8.35 -2.99 1.01
C PRO A 191 -7.39 -3.76 1.89
N ASN A 192 -7.14 -5.04 1.57
CA ASN A 192 -6.13 -5.80 2.28
C ASN A 192 -4.81 -5.03 2.16
N GLN A 193 -4.32 -4.51 3.29
CA GLN A 193 -3.10 -3.72 3.33
C GLN A 193 -1.86 -4.59 3.11
N LEU A 194 -2.01 -5.90 3.28
CA LEU A 194 -0.98 -6.89 3.07
C LEU A 194 -1.11 -7.45 1.66
N GLU A 195 0.02 -7.54 0.95
CA GLU A 195 0.11 -8.22 -0.35
C GLU A 195 0.04 -9.75 -0.22
N PHE A 196 -0.29 -10.26 0.97
CA PHE A 196 -0.36 -11.68 1.30
C PHE A 196 -1.54 -11.96 2.24
N GLU A 197 -1.95 -13.22 2.29
CA GLU A 197 -2.97 -13.72 3.22
C GLU A 197 -2.31 -14.66 4.22
N TRP A 198 -2.85 -14.70 5.45
CA TRP A 198 -2.40 -15.63 6.48
C TRP A 198 -3.05 -16.99 6.24
N GLU A 199 -2.25 -18.00 5.97
CA GLU A 199 -2.68 -19.39 5.84
C GLU A 199 -2.62 -20.06 7.22
N PRO A 200 -3.76 -20.51 7.78
CA PRO A 200 -3.76 -21.19 9.07
C PRO A 200 -3.15 -22.59 8.95
N CYS A 201 -2.30 -22.95 9.92
CA CYS A 201 -1.92 -24.34 10.11
C CYS A 201 -3.10 -25.12 10.69
N THR A 202 -3.19 -26.37 10.31
CA THR A 202 -4.24 -27.30 10.68
C THR A 202 -3.69 -28.45 11.50
N ARG A 203 -4.58 -29.35 11.93
CA ARG A 203 -4.17 -30.55 12.65
C ARG A 203 -3.30 -31.49 11.80
N ASP A 204 -3.49 -31.49 10.49
CA ASP A 204 -2.71 -32.33 9.57
C ASP A 204 -1.24 -31.90 9.49
N ASP A 205 -0.96 -30.65 9.86
CA ASP A 205 0.39 -30.09 9.92
C ASP A 205 1.13 -30.49 11.22
N GLN A 206 0.47 -31.12 12.20
CA GLN A 206 1.09 -31.53 13.45
C GLN A 206 1.92 -32.79 13.30
N VAL A 207 3.18 -32.72 13.74
CA VAL A 207 4.09 -33.84 13.83
C VAL A 207 4.14 -34.34 15.28
N SER A 208 3.75 -35.59 15.48
CA SER A 208 3.77 -36.24 16.80
C SER A 208 5.17 -36.70 17.20
N GLY A 209 5.47 -36.70 18.51
CA GLY A 209 6.71 -37.24 19.07
C GLY A 209 6.88 -36.84 20.53
N GLU A 210 8.12 -36.85 21.04
CA GLU A 210 8.44 -36.42 22.42
C GLU A 210 8.32 -34.89 22.57
N HIS A 211 8.78 -34.17 21.56
CA HIS A 211 8.60 -32.73 21.35
C HIS A 211 7.75 -32.51 20.09
N PRO A 212 6.42 -32.74 20.17
CA PRO A 212 5.55 -32.54 19.03
C PRO A 212 5.56 -31.06 18.62
N HIS A 213 5.34 -30.81 17.34
CA HIS A 213 5.36 -29.45 16.78
C HIS A 213 4.48 -29.35 15.53
N VAL A 214 4.18 -28.13 15.11
CA VAL A 214 3.48 -27.85 13.85
C VAL A 214 4.50 -27.64 12.73
N SER A 215 4.39 -28.40 11.65
CA SER A 215 5.19 -28.24 10.43
C SER A 215 4.60 -27.12 9.57
N VAL A 216 5.38 -26.07 9.34
CA VAL A 216 5.02 -24.98 8.44
C VAL A 216 5.79 -25.18 7.13
N LEU A 217 5.06 -25.59 6.09
CA LEU A 217 5.59 -25.86 4.74
C LEU A 217 6.78 -26.85 4.71
N ASP A 218 6.91 -27.73 5.71
CA ASP A 218 8.07 -28.61 5.91
C ASP A 218 9.43 -27.87 5.97
N ARG A 219 9.43 -26.59 6.35
CA ARG A 219 10.64 -25.78 6.45
C ARG A 219 10.90 -25.23 7.84
N VAL A 220 9.85 -24.91 8.57
CA VAL A 220 9.93 -24.41 9.94
C VAL A 220 8.98 -25.22 10.81
N PHE A 221 9.42 -25.53 12.02
CA PHE A 221 8.68 -26.38 12.95
C PHE A 221 8.47 -25.60 14.25
N VAL A 222 7.21 -25.38 14.62
CA VAL A 222 6.84 -24.53 15.75
C VAL A 222 6.32 -25.39 16.88
N GLU A 223 6.97 -25.27 18.03
CA GLU A 223 6.62 -25.91 19.30
C GLU A 223 6.09 -24.84 20.25
N THR A 224 4.95 -25.06 20.89
CA THR A 224 4.37 -24.14 21.89
C THR A 224 4.09 -24.84 23.21
N ILE A 225 4.83 -25.90 23.54
CA ILE A 225 4.60 -26.74 24.71
C ILE A 225 5.74 -26.60 25.72
N GLY A 226 5.56 -27.12 26.93
CA GLY A 226 6.63 -27.16 27.93
C GLY A 226 6.95 -25.80 28.57
N GLY A 227 6.15 -24.77 28.30
CA GLY A 227 6.33 -23.42 28.81
C GLY A 227 7.08 -22.47 27.89
N ASP A 228 7.51 -22.92 26.72
CA ASP A 228 8.18 -22.09 25.72
C ASP A 228 7.51 -22.18 24.35
N LEU A 229 7.60 -21.11 23.58
CA LEU A 229 7.41 -21.07 22.14
C LEU A 229 8.78 -21.20 21.50
N THR A 230 9.01 -22.30 20.79
CA THR A 230 10.28 -22.62 20.14
C THR A 230 10.10 -22.83 18.65
N ILE A 231 10.99 -22.23 17.86
CA ILE A 231 10.98 -22.31 16.39
C ILE A 231 12.23 -23.06 15.93
N LYS A 232 12.03 -24.15 15.20
CA LYS A 232 13.08 -25.04 14.68
C LYS A 232 13.11 -25.02 13.15
N VAL A 233 14.23 -25.46 12.57
CA VAL A 233 14.43 -25.57 11.11
C VAL A 233 14.71 -26.99 10.65
N GLU A 234 14.65 -27.94 11.57
CA GLU A 234 14.78 -29.37 11.30
C GLU A 234 13.59 -30.08 11.92
N ASN A 235 13.04 -31.06 11.20
CA ASN A 235 11.98 -31.91 11.70
C ASN A 235 12.56 -32.90 12.71
N ASN A 236 12.73 -32.43 13.95
CA ASN A 236 13.25 -33.24 15.04
C ASN A 236 12.28 -33.18 16.22
N THR A 237 11.63 -34.30 16.50
CA THR A 237 10.74 -34.47 17.65
C THR A 237 11.43 -35.08 18.87
N ALA A 238 12.73 -35.39 18.80
CA ALA A 238 13.50 -35.94 19.92
C ALA A 238 14.20 -34.87 20.77
N SER A 239 14.24 -33.61 20.31
CA SER A 239 14.78 -32.48 21.06
C SER A 239 13.87 -31.25 20.93
N GLY A 240 13.73 -30.51 22.03
CA GLY A 240 13.04 -29.22 22.07
C GLY A 240 13.88 -28.04 21.57
N GLU A 241 15.19 -28.21 21.31
CA GLU A 241 16.05 -27.08 20.92
C GLU A 241 15.70 -26.54 19.52
N GLY A 242 15.64 -25.22 19.41
CA GLY A 242 15.36 -24.50 18.16
C GLY A 242 16.33 -23.34 17.93
N ILE A 243 16.14 -22.64 16.81
CA ILE A 243 16.92 -21.44 16.47
C ILE A 243 16.40 -20.17 17.15
N PHE A 244 15.21 -20.26 17.76
CA PHE A 244 14.59 -19.21 18.55
C PHE A 244 13.71 -19.87 19.62
N SER A 245 13.73 -19.33 20.84
CA SER A 245 12.88 -19.79 21.94
C SER A 245 12.59 -18.62 22.88
N GLU A 246 11.35 -18.55 23.37
CA GLU A 246 10.93 -17.60 24.39
C GLU A 246 9.77 -18.17 25.21
N PRO A 247 9.57 -17.71 26.46
CA PRO A 247 8.52 -18.25 27.30
C PRO A 247 7.12 -17.88 26.82
N VAL A 248 6.17 -18.75 27.16
CA VAL A 248 4.72 -18.51 27.09
C VAL A 248 4.16 -18.34 28.49
N ASP A 249 3.04 -17.64 28.62
CA ASP A 249 2.40 -17.36 29.90
C ASP A 249 1.74 -18.64 30.46
N ASN A 250 1.07 -19.40 29.59
CA ASN A 250 0.41 -20.65 29.96
C ASN A 250 1.30 -21.86 29.70
N ARG A 251 2.00 -22.31 30.74
CA ARG A 251 2.97 -23.41 30.64
C ARG A 251 2.39 -24.78 30.33
N ASP A 252 1.12 -24.97 30.65
CA ASP A 252 0.39 -26.23 30.44
C ASP A 252 -0.33 -26.27 29.08
N GLN A 253 -0.15 -25.26 28.23
CA GLN A 253 -0.77 -25.24 26.90
C GLN A 253 -0.24 -26.40 26.03
N THR A 254 -1.12 -26.90 25.17
CA THR A 254 -0.81 -27.91 24.15
C THR A 254 -0.69 -27.25 22.77
N LEU A 255 -0.27 -28.03 21.76
CA LEU A 255 -0.23 -27.52 20.38
C LEU A 255 -1.61 -27.16 19.84
N ASP A 256 -2.67 -27.85 20.29
CA ASP A 256 -4.04 -27.61 19.86
C ASP A 256 -4.61 -26.28 20.42
N ASP A 257 -3.99 -25.74 21.48
CA ASP A 257 -4.43 -24.50 22.12
C ASP A 257 -3.85 -23.24 21.44
N ALA A 258 -2.76 -23.39 20.68
CA ALA A 258 -2.11 -22.30 19.97
C ALA A 258 -2.63 -22.19 18.53
N VAL A 259 -2.88 -20.97 18.07
CA VAL A 259 -3.26 -20.72 16.67
C VAL A 259 -2.02 -20.25 15.91
N ILE A 260 -1.62 -21.04 14.90
CA ILE A 260 -0.46 -20.75 14.06
C ILE A 260 -0.94 -20.46 12.65
N SER A 261 -0.47 -19.37 12.07
CA SER A 261 -0.69 -19.04 10.66
C SER A 261 0.61 -18.55 10.04
N TYR A 262 0.74 -18.69 8.73
CA TYR A 262 1.94 -18.33 8.00
C TYR A 262 1.64 -17.61 6.68
N ALA A 263 2.66 -16.97 6.12
CA ALA A 263 2.63 -16.48 4.74
C ALA A 263 4.05 -16.54 4.14
N GLU A 264 4.19 -17.08 2.94
CA GLU A 264 5.48 -17.09 2.22
C GLU A 264 5.59 -15.85 1.33
N VAL A 265 6.52 -14.94 1.65
CA VAL A 265 6.77 -13.71 0.89
C VAL A 265 8.18 -13.74 0.32
N GLY A 266 8.30 -14.28 -0.89
CA GLY A 266 9.57 -14.40 -1.61
C GLY A 266 10.56 -15.33 -0.92
N HIS A 267 11.52 -14.78 -0.17
CA HIS A 267 12.52 -15.56 0.58
C HIS A 267 12.34 -15.48 2.10
N LEU A 268 11.21 -14.93 2.53
CA LEU A 268 10.83 -14.81 3.93
C LEU A 268 9.60 -15.69 4.18
N LEU A 269 9.57 -16.34 5.33
CA LEU A 269 8.39 -16.98 5.88
C LEU A 269 7.94 -16.16 7.08
N LEU A 270 6.76 -15.59 6.97
CA LEU A 270 6.11 -14.87 8.05
C LEU A 270 5.31 -15.86 8.88
N LEU A 271 5.37 -15.74 10.20
CA LEU A 271 4.65 -16.57 11.14
C LEU A 271 3.86 -15.64 12.07
N ARG A 272 2.58 -15.95 12.26
CA ARG A 272 1.73 -15.37 13.29
C ARG A 272 1.36 -16.50 14.22
N ILE A 273 1.84 -16.41 15.46
CA ILE A 273 1.60 -17.43 16.48
C ILE A 273 0.84 -16.76 17.62
N MET A 274 -0.34 -17.28 17.93
CA MET A 274 -1.13 -16.86 19.08
C MET A 274 -1.10 -17.98 20.11
N PRO A 275 -0.25 -17.89 21.14
CA PRO A 275 -0.30 -18.82 22.27
C PRO A 275 -1.64 -18.72 23.01
N TYR A 276 -1.92 -19.72 23.84
CA TYR A 276 -3.18 -19.83 24.56
C TYR A 276 -3.39 -18.65 25.50
N GLN A 277 -4.51 -17.93 25.31
CA GLN A 277 -4.89 -16.72 26.07
C GLN A 277 -3.86 -15.58 26.02
N GLU A 278 -3.07 -15.50 24.96
CA GLU A 278 -2.09 -14.44 24.76
C GLU A 278 -2.37 -13.63 23.49
N ALA A 279 -1.76 -12.44 23.39
CA ALA A 279 -1.76 -11.67 22.17
C ALA A 279 -0.97 -12.40 21.06
N PRO A 280 -1.33 -12.21 19.78
CA PRO A 280 -0.56 -12.78 18.68
C PRO A 280 0.84 -12.18 18.64
N ARG A 281 1.83 -13.04 18.44
CA ARG A 281 3.24 -12.71 18.26
C ARG A 281 3.63 -13.00 16.82
N TYR A 282 4.53 -12.19 16.27
CA TYR A 282 4.87 -12.26 14.84
C TYR A 282 6.37 -12.50 14.65
N TYR A 283 6.69 -13.38 13.70
CA TYR A 283 8.07 -13.76 13.41
C TYR A 283 8.34 -13.80 11.92
N ILE A 284 9.58 -13.50 11.57
CA ILE A 284 10.10 -13.53 10.22
C ILE A 284 11.25 -14.53 10.18
N TYR A 285 11.08 -15.61 9.42
CA TYR A 285 12.15 -16.54 9.10
C TYR A 285 12.74 -16.22 7.72
N ASP A 286 14.04 -15.92 7.69
CA ASP A 286 14.78 -15.69 6.44
C ASP A 286 15.41 -17.00 5.96
N TYR A 287 14.94 -17.54 4.83
CA TYR A 287 15.45 -18.79 4.27
C TYR A 287 16.95 -18.76 3.94
N LYS A 288 17.48 -17.60 3.54
CA LYS A 288 18.90 -17.45 3.17
C LYS A 288 19.80 -17.40 4.39
N ARG A 289 19.35 -16.71 5.45
CA ARG A 289 20.13 -16.53 6.68
C ARG A 289 19.88 -17.62 7.71
N ARG A 290 18.80 -18.40 7.56
CA ARG A 290 18.32 -19.41 8.52
C ARG A 290 18.21 -18.83 9.94
N ARG A 291 17.56 -17.67 10.03
CA ARG A 291 17.37 -16.93 11.28
C ARG A 291 15.92 -16.50 11.40
N VAL A 292 15.46 -16.47 12.64
CA VAL A 292 14.15 -15.93 13.03
C VAL A 292 14.37 -14.60 13.73
N VAL A 293 13.54 -13.62 13.40
CA VAL A 293 13.41 -12.35 14.12
C VAL A 293 11.95 -12.19 14.53
N ARG A 294 11.72 -11.73 15.76
CA ARG A 294 10.38 -11.37 16.25
C ARG A 294 10.11 -9.91 15.91
N GLU A 295 8.95 -9.60 15.33
CA GLU A 295 8.55 -8.26 14.91
C GLU A 295 7.06 -8.02 15.17
N ASP A 296 6.72 -7.51 16.35
CA ASP A 296 5.32 -7.27 16.76
C ASP A 296 4.78 -5.88 16.36
N THR A 297 5.54 -5.10 15.57
CA THR A 297 5.23 -3.69 15.23
C THR A 297 5.24 -3.41 13.74
#